data_AF-A0A1Q8E6F8-F1
#
_entry.id   AF-A0A1Q8E6F8-F1
#
_cell.length_a   1.000
_cell.length_b   1.000
_cell.length_c   1.000
_cell.angle_alpha   90.00
_cell.angle_beta   90.00
_cell.angle_gamma   90.00
#
_symmetry.space_group_name_H-M   'P 1'
#
loop_
_entity.id
_entity.type
_entity.pdbx_description
1 polymer ?
#
loop_
_entity_poly.entity_id
_entity_poly.type
_entity_poly.pdbx_seq_one_letter_code
_entity_poly.pdbx_strand_id
1 'polypeptide(L)'
;MTNNQLSTQQAKRDIAIDTSVWTFQDVKRYFDPQNLLTEKQVGQALSLIKGRNLNPLANEVYIVAYKKKTGGTEFSLIVSKEAFLKRAAQNPNYEGFEAGVVTVDTDGVMHERKGALMLPGDTLVGGWARVYRKNFKVPVEIFVSREEYDKKQSTWNAMPATMIRKTALVNALREAFPEDLGNMYTEDDGGETFDRIKQAEPVESREDVMARKMAQIEQMKQEQATRQIDTSYPTDDVIDPDDEPVQGELLEDLEY
;
A
#
# COMPACT_ATOMS: atom_id res chain seq x y z
N MET A 1 2.81 49.31 -4.45
CA MET A 1 3.91 48.36 -4.71
C MET A 1 3.38 46.96 -4.46
N THR A 2 3.09 46.24 -5.53
CA THR A 2 2.51 44.90 -5.55
C THR A 2 3.65 43.87 -5.57
N ASN A 3 3.86 43.16 -4.45
CA ASN A 3 4.75 42.01 -4.44
C ASN A 3 4.00 40.80 -4.98
N ASN A 4 4.34 40.41 -6.21
CA ASN A 4 3.84 39.23 -6.87
C ASN A 4 4.93 38.14 -6.87
N GLN A 5 4.55 36.97 -6.37
CA GLN A 5 4.93 35.63 -6.81
C GLN A 5 6.42 35.33 -7.12
N LEU A 6 7.00 34.48 -6.28
CA LEU A 6 8.00 33.50 -6.74
C LEU A 6 7.56 32.11 -6.27
N SER A 7 7.22 31.31 -7.28
CA SER A 7 6.80 29.92 -7.25
C SER A 7 7.71 29.05 -6.39
N THR A 8 7.11 28.30 -5.47
CA THR A 8 7.67 27.05 -4.95
C THR A 8 7.82 26.08 -6.12
N GLN A 9 9.00 26.07 -6.75
CA GLN A 9 9.43 24.93 -7.55
C GLN A 9 9.39 23.71 -6.63
N GLN A 10 8.35 22.89 -6.77
CA GLN A 10 8.34 21.53 -6.22
C GLN A 10 9.60 20.84 -6.73
N ALA A 11 10.56 20.58 -5.85
CA ALA A 11 11.73 19.78 -6.17
C ALA A 11 11.23 18.48 -6.79
N LYS A 12 11.52 18.28 -8.08
CA LYS A 12 11.16 17.04 -8.77
C LYS A 12 11.77 15.89 -7.98
N ARG A 13 10.93 14.92 -7.61
CA ARG A 13 11.35 13.68 -6.94
C ARG A 13 12.31 12.95 -7.86
N ASP A 14 13.60 13.07 -7.59
CA ASP A 14 14.62 12.34 -8.33
C ASP A 14 14.66 10.90 -7.82
N ILE A 15 14.33 9.96 -8.71
CA ILE A 15 14.19 8.53 -8.40
C ILE A 15 15.58 7.87 -8.35
N ALA A 16 16.64 8.55 -8.83
CA ALA A 16 18.01 8.05 -8.81
C ALA A 16 18.74 8.25 -7.46
N ILE A 17 18.06 8.76 -6.43
CA ILE A 17 18.65 9.04 -5.13
C ILE A 17 18.84 7.74 -4.33
N ASP A 18 20.06 7.49 -3.85
CA ASP A 18 20.33 6.46 -2.85
C ASP A 18 19.63 6.83 -1.52
N THR A 19 18.58 6.08 -1.19
CA THR A 19 17.79 6.32 0.02
C THR A 19 18.41 5.72 1.28
N SER A 20 19.47 4.90 1.16
CA SER A 20 20.12 4.26 2.30
C SER A 20 20.83 5.26 3.22
N VAL A 21 21.22 6.43 2.69
CA VAL A 21 21.88 7.50 3.44
C VAL A 21 20.90 8.53 4.03
N TRP A 22 19.60 8.37 3.79
CA TRP A 22 18.61 9.35 4.26
C TRP A 22 18.52 9.36 5.78
N THR A 23 18.60 10.57 6.34
CA THR A 23 18.19 10.80 7.72
C THR A 23 16.67 10.81 7.83
N PHE A 24 16.15 10.72 9.04
CA PHE A 24 14.72 10.89 9.27
C PHE A 24 14.20 12.27 8.78
N GLN A 25 15.02 13.32 8.90
CA GLN A 25 14.66 14.66 8.40
C GLN A 25 14.55 14.68 6.88
N ASP A 26 15.38 13.92 6.16
CA ASP A 26 15.30 13.80 4.70
C ASP A 26 14.02 13.06 4.28
N VAL A 27 13.69 11.96 4.96
CA VAL A 27 12.43 11.23 4.77
C VAL A 27 11.24 12.18 4.97
N LYS A 28 11.24 12.93 6.08
CA LYS A 28 10.15 13.86 6.40
C LYS A 28 10.04 14.96 5.35
N ARG A 29 11.15 15.60 4.97
CA ARG A 29 11.17 16.64 3.94
C ARG A 29 10.70 16.12 2.59
N TYR A 30 11.00 14.87 2.25
CA TYR A 30 10.60 14.26 0.98
C TYR A 30 9.09 13.96 0.93
N PHE A 31 8.54 13.35 1.99
CA PHE A 31 7.13 12.92 2.02
C PHE A 31 6.15 13.98 2.53
N ASP A 32 6.62 14.91 3.35
CA ASP A 32 5.85 16.00 3.95
C ASP A 32 6.66 17.31 3.88
N PRO A 33 6.83 17.89 2.68
CA PRO A 33 7.66 19.08 2.49
C PRO A 33 7.12 20.32 3.23
N GLN A 34 5.84 20.33 3.57
CA GLN A 34 5.20 21.40 4.35
C GLN A 34 5.37 21.19 5.86
N ASN A 35 5.98 20.08 6.28
CA ASN A 35 6.26 19.75 7.67
C ASN A 35 5.00 19.79 8.56
N LEU A 36 3.86 19.36 8.02
CA LEU A 36 2.56 19.38 8.70
C LEU A 36 2.33 18.15 9.59
N LEU A 37 2.97 17.03 9.25
CA LEU A 37 2.81 15.74 9.91
C LEU A 37 3.83 15.56 11.04
N THR A 38 3.40 14.84 12.06
CA THR A 38 4.31 14.31 13.09
C THR A 38 5.12 13.13 12.56
N GLU A 39 6.23 12.80 13.23
CA GLU A 39 7.05 11.66 12.85
C GLU A 39 6.28 10.34 12.87
N LYS A 40 5.41 10.19 13.88
CA LYS A 40 4.48 9.08 14.01
C LYS A 40 3.55 8.97 12.81
N GLN A 41 2.99 10.09 12.33
CA GLN A 41 2.09 10.09 11.18
C GLN A 41 2.82 9.74 9.88
N VAL A 42 4.05 10.21 9.67
CA VAL A 42 4.87 9.80 8.53
C VAL A 42 5.16 8.30 8.58
N GLY A 43 5.55 7.77 9.75
CA GLY A 43 5.75 6.33 9.93
C GLY A 43 4.50 5.49 9.69
N GLN A 44 3.32 5.98 10.13
CA GLN A 44 2.03 5.35 9.85
C GLN A 44 1.72 5.34 8.35
N ALA A 45 1.88 6.46 7.66
CA ALA A 45 1.66 6.57 6.23
C ALA A 45 2.57 5.60 5.44
N LEU A 46 3.86 5.55 5.77
CA LEU A 46 4.81 4.62 5.14
C LEU A 46 4.47 3.15 5.42
N SER A 47 3.97 2.84 6.63
CA SER A 47 3.52 1.49 6.98
C SER A 47 2.29 1.06 6.15
N LEU A 48 1.33 1.97 5.95
CA LEU A 48 0.17 1.73 5.10
C LEU A 48 0.58 1.54 3.63
N ILE A 49 1.50 2.37 3.13
CA ILE A 49 2.07 2.25 1.77
C ILE A 49 2.73 0.87 1.58
N LYS A 50 3.54 0.44 2.55
CA LYS A 50 4.19 -0.89 2.53
C LYS A 50 3.15 -2.01 2.56
N GLY A 51 2.14 -1.92 3.43
CA GLY A 51 1.07 -2.93 3.52
C GLY A 51 0.24 -3.06 2.24
N ARG A 52 0.17 -2.00 1.44
CA ARG A 52 -0.51 -1.98 0.13
C ARG A 52 0.42 -2.30 -1.05
N ASN A 53 1.68 -2.64 -0.78
CA ASN A 53 2.70 -2.91 -1.78
C ASN A 53 2.81 -1.79 -2.83
N LEU A 54 2.82 -0.53 -2.38
CA LEU A 54 2.96 0.65 -3.23
C LEU A 54 4.38 1.22 -3.11
N ASN A 55 4.91 1.75 -4.22
CA ASN A 55 6.21 2.40 -4.24
C ASN A 55 6.06 3.94 -4.30
N PRO A 56 6.30 4.65 -3.19
CA PRO A 56 6.13 6.10 -3.14
C PRO A 56 7.29 6.87 -3.80
N LEU A 57 8.41 6.21 -4.11
CA LEU A 57 9.51 6.78 -4.90
C LEU A 57 9.24 6.68 -6.40
N ALA A 58 8.51 5.67 -6.84
CA ALA A 58 8.08 5.51 -8.23
C ALA A 58 6.81 6.32 -8.56
N ASN A 59 6.42 7.27 -7.70
CA ASN A 59 5.22 8.09 -7.85
C ASN A 59 3.90 7.27 -7.90
N GLU A 60 3.91 6.05 -7.35
CA GLU A 60 2.71 5.22 -7.31
C GLU A 60 1.70 5.73 -6.28
N VAL A 61 2.17 6.41 -5.24
CA VAL A 61 1.36 6.95 -4.15
C VAL A 61 1.98 8.22 -3.57
N TYR A 62 1.11 9.13 -3.11
CA TYR A 62 1.45 10.42 -2.54
C TYR A 62 0.80 10.54 -1.17
N ILE A 63 1.56 11.05 -0.19
CA ILE A 63 1.01 11.44 1.11
C ILE A 63 0.56 12.88 0.99
N VAL A 64 -0.72 13.14 1.24
CA VAL A 64 -1.29 14.48 1.25
C VAL A 64 -1.73 14.82 2.65
N ALA A 65 -0.99 15.73 3.30
CA ALA A 65 -1.33 16.27 4.60
C ALA A 65 -2.29 17.46 4.47
N TYR A 66 -3.28 17.53 5.35
CA TYR A 66 -4.23 18.65 5.39
C TYR A 66 -4.64 18.98 6.83
N LYS A 67 -4.94 20.26 7.06
CA LYS A 67 -5.48 20.71 8.36
C LYS A 67 -6.99 20.57 8.37
N LYS A 68 -7.52 19.98 9.44
CA LYS A 68 -8.98 19.92 9.64
C LYS A 68 -9.54 21.28 10.04
N LYS A 69 -10.79 21.55 9.66
CA LYS A 69 -11.54 22.74 10.13
C LYS A 69 -11.69 22.77 11.65
N THR A 70 -11.73 21.60 12.29
CA THR A 70 -11.85 21.42 13.75
C THR A 70 -10.50 21.48 14.49
N GLY A 71 -9.40 21.73 13.78
CA GLY A 71 -8.05 21.69 14.34
C GLY A 71 -7.36 20.34 14.18
N GLY A 72 -6.03 20.36 14.19
CA GLY A 72 -5.17 19.20 13.95
C GLY A 72 -4.86 18.93 12.48
N THR A 73 -3.86 18.08 12.25
CA THR A 73 -3.42 17.65 10.91
C THR A 73 -3.78 16.19 10.69
N GLU A 74 -4.36 15.89 9.53
CA GLU A 74 -4.56 14.53 9.02
C GLU A 74 -3.80 14.33 7.71
N PHE A 75 -3.76 13.09 7.23
CA PHE A 75 -3.23 12.76 5.92
C PHE A 75 -4.13 11.77 5.19
N SER A 76 -4.07 11.82 3.87
CA SER A 76 -4.67 10.86 2.95
C SER A 76 -3.60 10.30 2.02
N LEU A 77 -3.75 9.04 1.61
CA LEU A 77 -2.93 8.45 0.56
C LEU A 77 -3.63 8.59 -0.79
N ILE A 78 -2.98 9.29 -1.71
CA ILE A 78 -3.45 9.40 -3.10
C ILE A 78 -2.62 8.47 -3.95
N VAL A 79 -3.26 7.43 -4.49
CA VAL A 79 -2.67 6.46 -5.39
C VAL A 79 -2.75 6.99 -6.82
N SER A 80 -1.69 6.83 -7.59
CA SER A 80 -1.65 7.21 -9.01
C SER A 80 -2.44 6.25 -9.88
N LYS A 81 -2.94 6.74 -11.02
CA LYS A 81 -3.57 5.90 -12.03
C LYS A 81 -2.63 4.81 -12.55
N GLU A 82 -1.34 5.11 -12.66
CA GLU A 82 -0.30 4.19 -13.13
C GLU A 82 -0.16 2.99 -12.20
N ALA A 83 -0.32 3.18 -10.88
CA ALA A 83 -0.32 2.08 -9.92
C ALA A 83 -1.51 1.14 -10.11
N PHE A 84 -2.71 1.67 -10.43
CA PHE A 84 -3.87 0.86 -10.77
C PHE A 84 -3.61 0.03 -12.03
N LEU A 85 -3.10 0.68 -13.09
CA LEU A 85 -2.80 0.01 -14.35
C LEU A 85 -1.73 -1.08 -14.19
N LYS A 86 -0.65 -0.79 -13.47
CA LYS A 86 0.42 -1.76 -13.18
C LYS A 86 -0.12 -2.98 -12.45
N ARG A 87 -0.95 -2.76 -11.44
CA ARG A 87 -1.53 -3.85 -10.63
C ARG A 87 -2.54 -4.67 -11.40
N ALA A 88 -3.41 -4.02 -12.19
CA ALA A 88 -4.32 -4.73 -13.09
C ALA A 88 -3.55 -5.59 -14.10
N ALA A 89 -2.48 -5.05 -14.71
CA ALA A 89 -1.64 -5.77 -15.66
C ALA A 89 -0.90 -6.98 -15.06
N GLN A 90 -0.69 -7.00 -13.74
CA GLN A 90 -0.10 -8.13 -13.03
C GLN A 90 -1.13 -9.24 -12.74
N ASN A 91 -2.43 -8.94 -12.81
CA ASN A 91 -3.46 -9.93 -12.55
C ASN A 91 -3.62 -10.87 -13.78
N PRO A 92 -3.46 -12.19 -13.62
CA PRO A 92 -3.60 -13.15 -14.74
C PRO A 92 -4.97 -13.16 -15.44
N ASN A 93 -5.98 -12.60 -14.80
CA ASN A 93 -7.34 -12.50 -15.32
C ASN A 93 -7.61 -11.19 -16.06
N TYR A 94 -6.66 -10.26 -16.14
CA TYR A 94 -6.86 -9.00 -16.86
C TYR A 94 -6.79 -9.19 -18.38
N GLU A 95 -7.79 -8.67 -19.09
CA GLU A 95 -7.89 -8.77 -20.57
C GLU A 95 -7.91 -7.40 -21.25
N GLY A 96 -7.51 -6.34 -20.53
CA GLY A 96 -7.45 -4.98 -21.04
C GLY A 96 -8.67 -4.15 -20.67
N PHE A 97 -8.77 -2.97 -21.28
CA PHE A 97 -9.82 -2.01 -21.01
C PHE A 97 -10.09 -1.10 -22.21
N GLU A 98 -11.28 -0.51 -22.20
CA GLU A 98 -11.64 0.66 -23.00
C GLU A 98 -12.06 1.78 -22.06
N ALA A 99 -11.76 3.02 -22.43
CA ALA A 99 -12.21 4.17 -21.66
C ALA A 99 -12.35 5.38 -22.54
N GLY A 100 -13.34 6.19 -22.24
CA GLY A 100 -13.71 7.34 -23.03
C GLY A 100 -14.43 8.43 -22.25
N VAL A 101 -14.96 9.38 -23.00
CA VAL A 101 -15.80 10.46 -22.50
C VAL A 101 -17.22 10.32 -23.05
N VAL A 102 -18.17 10.85 -22.29
CA VAL A 102 -19.56 11.00 -22.70
C VAL A 102 -19.80 12.46 -23.05
N THR A 103 -20.24 12.72 -24.27
CA THR A 103 -20.50 14.06 -24.79
C THR A 103 -21.93 14.18 -25.28
N VAL A 104 -22.47 15.39 -25.24
CA VAL A 104 -23.74 15.74 -25.89
C VAL A 104 -23.42 16.73 -27.01
N ASP A 105 -23.81 16.41 -28.24
CA ASP A 105 -23.60 17.30 -29.39
C ASP A 105 -24.63 18.46 -29.43
N THR A 106 -24.55 19.29 -30.47
CA THR A 106 -25.44 20.44 -30.64
C THR A 106 -26.90 20.07 -30.86
N ASP A 107 -27.18 18.84 -31.30
CA ASP A 107 -28.54 18.33 -31.54
C ASP A 107 -29.11 17.65 -30.28
N GLY A 108 -28.36 17.64 -29.17
CA GLY A 108 -28.76 17.03 -27.92
C GLY A 108 -28.54 15.51 -27.88
N VAL A 109 -27.80 14.94 -28.84
CA VAL A 109 -27.54 13.49 -28.90
C VAL A 109 -26.32 13.14 -28.04
N MET A 110 -26.47 12.11 -27.21
CA MET A 110 -25.41 11.60 -26.35
C MET A 110 -24.52 10.62 -27.12
N HIS A 111 -23.20 10.80 -26.99
CA HIS A 111 -22.17 9.98 -27.64
C HIS A 111 -21.14 9.48 -26.65
N GLU A 112 -20.80 8.20 -26.75
CA GLU A 112 -19.62 7.60 -26.12
C GLU A 112 -18.41 7.70 -27.05
N ARG A 113 -17.46 8.59 -26.73
CA ARG A 113 -16.25 8.77 -27.52
C ARG A 113 -15.07 8.07 -26.83
N LYS A 114 -14.41 7.14 -27.53
CA LYS A 114 -13.18 6.50 -27.03
C LYS A 114 -12.07 7.56 -26.88
N GLY A 115 -11.29 7.45 -25.80
CA GLY A 115 -10.28 8.46 -25.49
C GLY A 115 -10.86 9.75 -24.89
N ALA A 116 -10.12 10.84 -24.94
CA ALA A 116 -10.50 12.13 -24.35
C ALA A 116 -10.68 13.23 -25.41
N LEU A 117 -10.92 12.85 -26.66
CA LEU A 117 -11.09 13.79 -27.77
C LEU A 117 -12.50 14.38 -27.74
N MET A 118 -12.56 15.71 -27.78
CA MET A 118 -13.78 16.50 -27.86
C MET A 118 -13.87 17.16 -29.23
N LEU A 119 -15.05 17.14 -29.87
CA LEU A 119 -15.26 17.94 -31.08
C LEU A 119 -15.71 19.36 -30.72
N PRO A 120 -15.48 20.34 -31.62
CA PRO A 120 -16.09 21.66 -31.48
C PRO A 120 -17.61 21.55 -31.35
N GLY A 121 -18.19 22.22 -30.35
CA GLY A 121 -19.62 22.21 -30.09
C GLY A 121 -20.11 21.09 -29.15
N ASP A 122 -19.29 20.07 -28.89
CA ASP A 122 -19.64 19.04 -27.90
C ASP A 122 -19.63 19.60 -26.48
N THR A 123 -20.63 19.21 -25.70
CA THR A 123 -20.67 19.41 -24.25
C THR A 123 -20.20 18.14 -23.53
N LEU A 124 -19.13 18.23 -22.73
CA LEU A 124 -18.67 17.12 -21.91
C LEU A 124 -19.58 16.91 -20.69
N VAL A 125 -20.24 15.76 -20.62
CA VAL A 125 -21.19 15.44 -19.53
C VAL A 125 -20.71 14.33 -18.60
N GLY A 126 -19.77 13.48 -19.04
CA GLY A 126 -19.29 12.38 -18.22
C GLY A 126 -18.10 11.62 -18.79
N GLY A 127 -17.76 10.52 -18.14
CA GLY A 127 -16.71 9.59 -18.53
C GLY A 127 -17.21 8.16 -18.44
N TRP A 128 -16.64 7.27 -19.24
CA TRP A 128 -16.98 5.85 -19.22
C TRP A 128 -15.75 4.98 -19.30
N ALA A 129 -15.84 3.77 -18.75
CA ALA A 129 -14.82 2.74 -18.90
C ALA A 129 -15.42 1.34 -18.87
N ARG A 130 -14.78 0.43 -19.60
CA ARG A 130 -15.09 -1.00 -19.65
C ARG A 130 -13.81 -1.77 -19.38
N VAL A 131 -13.78 -2.58 -18.32
CA VAL A 131 -12.63 -3.43 -17.98
C VAL A 131 -13.00 -4.89 -18.22
N TYR A 132 -12.17 -5.57 -19.00
CA TYR A 132 -12.38 -6.96 -19.39
C TYR A 132 -11.58 -7.87 -18.47
N ARG A 133 -12.24 -8.90 -17.98
CA ARG A 133 -11.68 -9.86 -17.03
C ARG A 133 -12.10 -11.27 -17.40
N LYS A 134 -11.16 -12.21 -17.31
CA LYS A 134 -11.46 -13.64 -17.46
C LYS A 134 -12.55 -14.05 -16.49
N ASN A 135 -13.39 -14.98 -16.95
CA ASN A 135 -14.52 -15.56 -16.22
C ASN A 135 -15.68 -14.58 -15.94
N PHE A 136 -15.66 -13.38 -16.51
CA PHE A 136 -16.82 -12.49 -16.51
C PHE A 136 -17.60 -12.67 -17.81
N LYS A 137 -18.93 -12.72 -17.73
CA LYS A 137 -19.79 -12.82 -18.93
C LYS A 137 -19.92 -11.48 -19.68
N VAL A 138 -19.71 -10.39 -18.97
CA VAL A 138 -19.76 -9.01 -19.46
C VAL A 138 -18.64 -8.21 -18.79
N PRO A 139 -18.08 -7.17 -19.43
CA PRO A 139 -17.08 -6.33 -18.79
C PRO A 139 -17.66 -5.62 -17.56
N VAL A 140 -16.78 -5.22 -16.64
CA VAL A 140 -17.15 -4.23 -15.63
C VAL A 140 -17.24 -2.89 -16.33
N GLU A 141 -18.43 -2.31 -16.30
CA GLU A 141 -18.75 -1.09 -17.04
C GLU A 141 -19.14 0.02 -16.06
N ILE A 142 -18.49 1.17 -16.20
CA ILE A 142 -18.70 2.34 -15.34
C ILE A 142 -19.00 3.55 -16.20
N PHE A 143 -20.02 4.30 -15.78
CA PHE A 143 -20.31 5.65 -16.23
C PHE A 143 -20.29 6.57 -15.03
N VAL A 144 -19.61 7.69 -15.16
CA VAL A 144 -19.56 8.73 -14.12
C VAL A 144 -19.97 10.06 -14.69
N SER A 145 -20.78 10.80 -13.95
CA SER A 145 -21.17 12.15 -14.30
C SER A 145 -20.00 13.11 -14.03
N ARG A 146 -19.78 14.08 -14.92
CA ARG A 146 -18.77 15.10 -14.68
C ARG A 146 -19.11 15.93 -13.44
N GLU A 147 -20.38 16.21 -13.22
CA GLU A 147 -20.87 17.06 -12.14
C GLU A 147 -20.51 16.56 -10.75
N GLU A 148 -20.50 15.24 -10.54
CA GLU A 148 -20.15 14.61 -9.26
C GLU A 148 -18.67 14.79 -8.87
N TYR A 149 -17.78 14.89 -9.87
CA TYR A 149 -16.33 14.89 -9.64
C TYR A 149 -15.66 16.25 -9.88
N ASP A 150 -16.22 17.11 -10.73
CA ASP A 150 -15.63 18.41 -11.08
C ASP A 150 -15.78 19.43 -9.93
N LYS A 151 -14.84 19.37 -8.99
CA LYS A 151 -14.70 20.29 -7.86
C LYS A 151 -14.07 21.63 -8.26
N LYS A 152 -14.06 21.98 -9.56
CA LYS A 152 -13.53 23.24 -10.11
C LYS A 152 -12.06 23.50 -9.80
N GLN A 153 -11.30 22.44 -9.57
CA GLN A 153 -9.85 22.51 -9.36
C GLN A 153 -9.11 22.85 -10.66
N SER A 154 -7.90 23.40 -10.56
CA SER A 154 -7.13 23.89 -11.72
C SER A 154 -6.93 22.82 -12.80
N THR A 155 -6.57 21.59 -12.42
CA THR A 155 -6.38 20.48 -13.37
C THR A 155 -7.68 20.07 -14.06
N TRP A 156 -8.79 20.05 -13.31
CA TRP A 156 -10.12 19.76 -13.85
C TRP A 156 -10.58 20.85 -14.83
N ASN A 157 -10.25 22.11 -14.58
CA ASN A 157 -10.55 23.20 -15.50
C ASN A 157 -9.66 23.15 -16.76
N ALA A 158 -8.39 22.77 -16.63
CA ALA A 158 -7.44 22.72 -17.72
C ALA A 158 -7.62 21.50 -18.65
N MET A 159 -7.95 20.33 -18.08
CA MET A 159 -8.00 19.06 -18.81
C MET A 159 -9.23 18.19 -18.41
N PRO A 160 -10.47 18.71 -18.51
CA PRO A 160 -11.65 18.05 -17.96
C PRO A 160 -11.94 16.67 -18.58
N ALA A 161 -11.76 16.52 -19.90
CA ALA A 161 -11.99 15.27 -20.60
C ALA A 161 -11.01 14.16 -20.15
N THR A 162 -9.74 14.52 -19.99
CA THR A 162 -8.70 13.59 -19.48
C THR A 162 -9.02 13.16 -18.06
N MET A 163 -9.45 14.09 -17.20
CA MET A 163 -9.76 13.82 -15.80
C MET A 163 -10.95 12.88 -15.67
N ILE A 164 -12.10 13.19 -16.28
CA ILE A 164 -13.30 12.36 -16.13
C ILE A 164 -13.12 10.96 -16.72
N ARG A 165 -12.37 10.84 -17.82
CA ARG A 165 -11.98 9.53 -18.38
C ARG A 165 -11.10 8.74 -17.41
N LYS A 166 -10.12 9.40 -16.76
CA LYS A 166 -9.25 8.78 -15.75
C LYS A 166 -10.09 8.25 -14.58
N THR A 167 -11.00 9.07 -14.07
CA THR A 167 -11.91 8.73 -12.97
C THR A 167 -12.76 7.50 -13.30
N ALA A 168 -13.39 7.47 -14.48
CA ALA A 168 -14.18 6.32 -14.93
C ALA A 168 -13.34 5.03 -14.94
N LEU A 169 -12.13 5.09 -15.50
CA LEU A 169 -11.24 3.94 -15.61
C LEU A 169 -10.78 3.41 -14.25
N VAL A 170 -10.39 4.29 -13.33
CA VAL A 170 -9.94 3.89 -11.99
C VAL A 170 -11.06 3.18 -11.24
N ASN A 171 -12.30 3.69 -11.30
CA ASN A 171 -13.46 3.05 -10.69
C ASN A 171 -13.73 1.67 -11.31
N ALA A 172 -13.71 1.55 -12.64
CA ALA A 172 -13.91 0.27 -13.32
C ALA A 172 -12.82 -0.75 -12.96
N LEU A 173 -11.55 -0.33 -12.83
CA LEU A 173 -10.46 -1.20 -12.39
C LEU A 173 -10.64 -1.65 -10.94
N ARG A 174 -11.10 -0.75 -10.04
CA ARG A 174 -11.37 -1.07 -8.63
C ARG A 174 -12.46 -2.13 -8.50
N GLU A 175 -13.52 -2.02 -9.29
CA GLU A 175 -14.61 -2.99 -9.31
C GLU A 175 -14.25 -4.31 -10.01
N ALA A 176 -13.40 -4.27 -11.03
CA ALA A 176 -12.92 -5.49 -11.71
C ALA A 176 -11.93 -6.29 -10.86
N PHE A 177 -11.13 -5.63 -10.01
CA PHE A 177 -10.10 -6.26 -9.17
C PHE A 177 -10.20 -5.79 -7.71
N PRO A 178 -11.30 -6.08 -7.00
CA PRO A 178 -11.54 -5.55 -5.66
C PRO A 178 -10.51 -6.04 -4.62
N GLU A 179 -10.00 -7.27 -4.77
CA GLU A 179 -8.96 -7.83 -3.90
C GLU A 179 -7.63 -7.07 -4.04
N ASP A 180 -7.29 -6.66 -5.26
CA ASP A 180 -6.03 -6.00 -5.57
C ASP A 180 -6.10 -4.47 -5.40
N LEU A 181 -7.26 -3.87 -5.69
CA LEU A 181 -7.43 -2.43 -5.88
C LEU A 181 -8.49 -1.78 -4.97
N GLY A 182 -9.30 -2.56 -4.25
CA GLY A 182 -10.46 -2.08 -3.48
C GLY A 182 -10.12 -1.01 -2.42
N ASN A 183 -8.92 -1.07 -1.85
CA ASN A 183 -8.45 -0.15 -0.81
C ASN A 183 -7.53 0.97 -1.34
N MET A 184 -7.53 1.23 -2.65
CA MET A 184 -6.73 2.28 -3.27
C MET A 184 -7.64 3.41 -3.73
N TYR A 185 -7.27 4.65 -3.42
CA TYR A 185 -8.03 5.85 -3.77
C TYR A 185 -7.17 6.84 -4.52
N THR A 186 -7.77 7.54 -5.47
CA THR A 186 -7.15 8.61 -6.25
C THR A 186 -7.61 9.97 -5.73
N GLU A 187 -7.00 11.04 -6.23
CA GLU A 187 -7.33 12.41 -5.84
C GLU A 187 -8.80 12.79 -6.09
N ASP A 188 -9.44 12.15 -7.08
CA ASP A 188 -10.79 12.49 -7.50
C ASP A 188 -11.88 11.90 -6.58
N ASP A 189 -11.58 10.80 -5.88
CA ASP A 189 -12.49 10.10 -4.96
C ASP A 189 -12.91 10.98 -3.75
N GLY A 190 -12.26 12.13 -3.55
CA GLY A 190 -12.51 13.04 -2.44
C GLY A 190 -11.52 12.86 -1.29
N GLY A 191 -11.12 13.98 -0.69
CA GLY A 191 -10.08 14.04 0.33
C GLY A 191 -10.42 13.34 1.65
N GLU A 192 -11.67 12.91 1.84
CA GLU A 192 -12.06 12.02 2.92
C GLU A 192 -11.90 10.56 2.50
N THR A 193 -10.69 10.17 2.08
CA THR A 193 -10.35 8.76 1.93
C THR A 193 -10.58 8.05 3.26
N PHE A 194 -11.22 6.88 3.23
CA PHE A 194 -11.58 6.04 4.37
C PHE A 194 -10.38 5.48 5.16
N ASP A 195 -9.17 5.98 4.91
CA ASP A 195 -7.95 5.79 5.71
C ASP A 195 -8.03 6.53 7.06
N ARG A 196 -9.24 6.64 7.62
CA ARG A 196 -9.41 6.99 9.02
C ARG A 196 -8.82 5.84 9.81
N ILE A 197 -7.64 6.08 10.38
CA ILE A 197 -7.13 5.27 11.47
C ILE A 197 -8.24 5.30 12.52
N LYS A 198 -8.99 4.20 12.67
CA LYS A 198 -9.76 3.98 13.89
C LYS A 198 -8.73 4.12 14.99
N GLN A 199 -8.84 5.16 15.81
CA GLN A 199 -8.15 5.18 17.09
C GLN A 199 -8.73 3.98 17.82
N ALA A 200 -8.06 2.83 17.71
CA ALA A 200 -8.24 1.78 18.67
C ALA A 200 -7.72 2.39 19.96
N GLU A 201 -8.64 2.84 20.81
CA GLU A 201 -8.41 2.90 22.25
C GLU A 201 -7.65 1.60 22.59
N PRO A 202 -6.43 1.68 23.15
CA PRO A 202 -5.71 0.49 23.55
C PRO A 202 -6.62 -0.27 24.52
N VAL A 203 -7.15 -1.41 24.07
CA VAL A 203 -7.96 -2.29 24.93
C VAL A 203 -7.13 -2.82 26.09
N GLU A 204 -5.80 -2.81 25.94
CA GLU A 204 -4.81 -3.20 26.94
C GLU A 204 -3.81 -2.08 27.17
N SER A 205 -3.45 -1.84 28.44
CA SER A 205 -2.40 -0.89 28.79
C SER A 205 -1.02 -1.42 28.37
N ARG A 206 -0.04 -0.53 28.25
CA ARG A 206 1.36 -0.92 27.95
C ARG A 206 1.91 -1.89 29.02
N GLU A 207 1.43 -1.79 30.25
CA GLU A 207 1.80 -2.67 31.35
C GLU A 207 1.23 -4.08 31.16
N ASP A 208 -0.03 -4.20 30.73
CA ASP A 208 -0.68 -5.49 30.45
C ASP A 208 0.02 -6.24 29.30
N VAL A 209 0.41 -5.51 28.25
CA VAL A 209 1.14 -6.08 27.11
C VAL A 209 2.54 -6.57 27.52
N MET A 210 3.21 -5.85 28.42
CA MET A 210 4.53 -6.25 28.94
C MET A 210 4.40 -7.46 29.87
N ALA A 211 3.43 -7.48 30.77
CA ALA A 211 3.16 -8.60 31.67
C ALA A 211 2.88 -9.90 30.89
N ARG A 212 2.02 -9.83 29.85
CA ARG A 212 1.71 -10.97 29.00
C ARG A 212 2.93 -11.49 28.23
N LYS A 213 3.74 -10.60 27.66
CA LYS A 213 4.97 -10.99 26.94
C LYS A 213 6.00 -11.61 27.89
N MET A 214 6.15 -11.10 29.10
CA MET A 214 7.04 -11.67 30.11
C MET A 214 6.58 -13.06 30.56
N ALA A 215 5.28 -13.23 30.83
CA ALA A 215 4.70 -14.54 31.14
C ALA A 215 4.89 -15.56 30.01
N GLN A 216 4.76 -15.12 28.76
CA GLN A 216 4.98 -15.98 27.59
C GLN A 216 6.46 -16.37 27.40
N ILE A 217 7.38 -15.45 27.71
CA ILE A 217 8.83 -15.74 27.73
C ILE A 217 9.17 -16.73 28.86
N GLU A 218 8.52 -16.60 30.01
CA GLU A 218 8.75 -17.47 31.16
C GLU A 218 8.19 -18.88 30.95
N GLN A 219 7.01 -19.01 30.33
CA GLN A 219 6.48 -20.30 29.87
C GLN A 219 7.40 -20.96 28.84
N MET A 220 7.87 -20.21 27.84
CA MET A 220 8.82 -20.77 26.85
C MET A 220 10.14 -21.22 27.49
N LYS A 221 10.63 -20.49 28.51
CA LYS A 221 11.83 -20.90 29.25
C LYS A 221 11.60 -22.15 30.10
N GLN A 222 10.44 -22.26 30.75
CA GLN A 222 10.07 -23.46 31.51
C GLN A 222 9.91 -24.67 30.58
N GLU A 223 9.22 -24.53 29.45
CA GLU A 223 9.09 -25.60 28.46
C GLU A 223 10.45 -26.04 27.87
N GLN A 224 11.36 -25.10 27.65
CA GLN A 224 12.74 -25.40 27.23
C GLN A 224 13.54 -26.12 28.32
N ALA A 225 13.40 -25.72 29.59
CA ALA A 225 14.04 -26.38 30.71
C ALA A 225 13.49 -27.80 30.93
N THR A 226 12.18 -28.00 30.83
CA THR A 226 11.56 -29.33 30.94
C THR A 226 11.98 -30.24 29.78
N ARG A 227 12.12 -29.71 28.55
CA ARG A 227 12.67 -30.48 27.41
C ARG A 227 14.14 -30.85 27.57
N GLN A 228 14.94 -30.04 28.29
CA GLN A 228 16.33 -30.36 28.59
C GLN A 228 16.48 -31.37 29.74
N ILE A 229 15.56 -31.39 30.70
CA ILE A 229 15.56 -32.38 31.80
C ILE A 229 15.12 -33.77 31.31
N ASP A 230 14.20 -33.85 30.33
CA ASP A 230 13.73 -35.12 29.75
C ASP A 230 14.76 -35.80 28.82
N THR A 231 15.87 -35.10 28.51
CA THR A 231 17.00 -35.65 27.72
C THR A 231 18.22 -36.05 28.56
N SER A 232 18.13 -36.01 29.89
CA SER A 232 19.17 -36.54 30.79
C SER A 232 18.63 -37.69 31.65
N TYR A 233 18.86 -38.93 31.23
CA TYR A 233 18.90 -40.07 32.17
C TYR A 233 20.25 -40.08 32.91
N PRO A 234 20.30 -40.61 34.15
CA PRO A 234 21.41 -40.40 35.08
C PRO A 234 22.67 -41.18 34.66
N THR A 235 23.81 -40.48 34.60
CA THR A 235 25.14 -41.08 34.58
C THR A 235 25.56 -41.40 36.02
N ASP A 236 25.29 -42.62 36.48
CA ASP A 236 26.05 -43.26 37.54
C ASP A 236 26.79 -44.44 36.91
N ASP A 237 28.07 -44.23 36.64
CA ASP A 237 29.18 -45.05 37.16
C ASP A 237 30.47 -44.61 36.44
N VAL A 238 31.26 -43.82 37.15
CA VAL A 238 32.67 -43.58 36.85
C VAL A 238 33.44 -44.79 37.37
N ILE A 239 33.97 -45.61 36.46
CA ILE A 239 35.06 -46.54 36.79
C ILE A 239 36.34 -45.91 36.26
N ASP A 240 37.17 -45.47 37.20
CA ASP A 240 38.54 -44.95 36.99
C ASP A 240 39.47 -46.08 36.54
N PRO A 241 40.48 -45.84 35.67
CA PRO A 241 41.37 -46.86 35.14
C PRO A 241 42.62 -46.97 36.01
N ASP A 242 42.77 -48.07 36.76
CA ASP A 242 44.07 -48.64 37.15
C ASP A 242 43.84 -49.93 37.95
N ASP A 243 43.94 -51.09 37.28
CA ASP A 243 44.59 -52.30 37.81
C ASP A 243 44.56 -53.39 36.71
N GLU A 244 45.70 -53.61 36.06
CA GLU A 244 46.01 -54.92 35.45
C GLU A 244 46.58 -55.83 36.56
N PRO A 245 46.24 -57.14 36.53
CA PRO A 245 47.23 -58.06 35.99
C PRO A 245 46.67 -59.21 35.14
N VAL A 246 47.33 -59.44 34.00
CA VAL A 246 47.82 -60.71 33.42
C VAL A 246 46.93 -61.98 33.53
N GLN A 247 46.53 -62.56 32.39
CA GLN A 247 46.94 -63.91 31.89
C GLN A 247 45.92 -64.52 30.89
N GLY A 248 46.45 -64.92 29.72
CA GLY A 248 46.12 -66.22 29.10
C GLY A 248 45.14 -66.25 27.91
N GLU A 249 45.69 -66.52 26.71
CA GLU A 249 45.20 -67.46 25.66
C GLU A 249 43.77 -67.30 25.09
N LEU A 250 43.41 -67.53 23.82
CA LEU A 250 44.03 -68.14 22.64
C LEU A 250 43.11 -67.80 21.43
N LEU A 251 43.74 -67.72 20.24
CA LEU A 251 43.28 -67.91 18.86
C LEU A 251 41.80 -68.26 18.53
N GLU A 252 41.25 -67.61 17.48
CA GLU A 252 40.75 -68.20 16.20
C GLU A 252 39.22 -68.01 16.15
N ASP A 253 38.52 -67.62 15.09
CA ASP A 253 38.73 -67.81 13.65
C ASP A 253 38.05 -66.71 12.82
N LEU A 254 38.63 -66.48 11.65
CA LEU A 254 38.02 -65.88 10.47
C LEU A 254 36.88 -66.76 9.96
N GLU A 255 35.80 -66.17 9.46
CA GLU A 255 35.20 -66.67 8.22
C GLU A 255 34.42 -65.56 7.48
N TYR A 256 34.38 -65.75 6.17
CA TYR A 256 34.18 -64.80 5.06
C TYR A 256 32.85 -64.04 5.02
#